data_AF-A0A972G4H8-F1
#
_entry.id   AF-A0A972G4H8-F1
#
_cell.length_a   1.000
_cell.length_b   1.000
_cell.length_c   1.000
_cell.angle_alpha   90.00
_cell.angle_beta   90.00
_cell.angle_gamma   90.00
#
_symmetry.space_group_name_H-M   'P 1'
#
loop_
_entity.id
_entity.type
_entity.pdbx_description
1 polymer ?
#
loop_
_entity_poly.entity_id
_entity_poly.type
_entity_poly.pdbx_seq_one_letter_code
_entity_poly.pdbx_strand_id
1 'polypeptide(L)'
;MWYRSHNFGSTIRLRRGVYSMLNDIPQLAWLILEGGGSIAHIWIKEAERRKIAIRQINAETWRERFLYSREQRSGQQAKNHAEQLARRIITWSSATNPTSLRHDAAEAIAIGMWGVLEVGWLERLPSAVRR
;
A
#
# COMPACT_ATOMS: atom_id res chain seq x y z
N MET A 1 6.29 -8.06 -11.36
CA MET A 1 5.60 -7.33 -10.26
C MET A 1 4.20 -7.91 -10.11
N TRP A 2 3.71 -8.16 -8.90
CA TRP A 2 2.39 -8.76 -8.66
C TRP A 2 1.53 -7.84 -7.80
N TYR A 3 0.22 -7.88 -8.01
CA TYR A 3 -0.79 -7.21 -7.17
C TYR A 3 -1.71 -8.28 -6.64
N ARG A 4 -1.80 -8.44 -5.32
CA ARG A 4 -2.61 -9.51 -4.72
C ARG A 4 -3.32 -9.01 -3.48
N SER A 5 -4.60 -9.36 -3.40
CA SER A 5 -5.39 -9.31 -2.18
C SER A 5 -5.60 -10.76 -1.75
N HIS A 6 -5.18 -11.11 -0.53
CA HIS A 6 -5.31 -12.48 -0.03
C HIS A 6 -5.89 -12.47 1.38
N ASN A 7 -6.99 -13.18 1.58
CA ASN A 7 -7.55 -13.41 2.90
C ASN A 7 -6.89 -14.65 3.51
N PHE A 8 -6.12 -14.46 4.59
CA PHE A 8 -5.39 -15.54 5.24
C PHE A 8 -6.24 -16.43 6.14
N GLY A 9 -7.44 -15.99 6.57
CA GLY A 9 -8.39 -16.76 7.38
C GLY A 9 -7.94 -17.10 8.82
N SER A 10 -6.65 -17.02 9.15
CA SER A 10 -6.13 -17.16 10.51
C SER A 10 -4.78 -16.45 10.70
N THR A 11 -4.43 -16.15 11.95
CA THR A 11 -3.16 -15.50 12.32
C THR A 11 -1.94 -16.36 12.01
N ILE A 12 -2.05 -17.69 12.11
CA ILE A 12 -0.96 -18.63 11.78
C ILE A 12 -0.67 -18.60 10.27
N ARG A 13 -1.72 -18.64 9.44
CA ARG A 13 -1.57 -18.55 7.98
C ARG A 13 -1.03 -17.19 7.57
N LEU A 14 -1.48 -16.11 8.22
CA LEU A 14 -0.94 -14.77 8.02
C LEU A 14 0.56 -14.72 8.30
N ARG A 15 1.03 -15.20 9.45
CA ARG A 15 2.47 -15.19 9.79
C ARG A 15 3.33 -15.90 8.73
N ARG A 16 2.90 -17.07 8.27
CA ARG A 16 3.58 -17.81 7.18
C ARG A 16 3.55 -17.02 5.87
N GLY A 17 2.41 -16.41 5.55
CA GLY A 17 2.25 -15.57 4.36
C GLY A 17 3.15 -14.35 4.35
N VAL A 18 3.20 -13.60 5.46
CA VAL A 18 4.10 -12.45 5.64
C VAL A 18 5.55 -12.87 5.48
N TYR A 19 5.94 -13.98 6.13
CA TYR A 19 7.30 -14.50 6.01
C TYR A 19 7.67 -14.79 4.55
N SER A 20 6.82 -15.48 3.80
CA SER A 20 7.05 -15.81 2.39
C SER A 20 7.11 -14.54 1.54
N MET A 21 6.14 -13.63 1.70
CA MET A 21 6.06 -12.41 0.89
C MET A 21 7.29 -11.52 1.05
N LEU A 22 7.77 -11.32 2.28
CA LEU A 22 8.98 -10.54 2.53
C LEU A 22 10.25 -11.26 2.07
N ASN A 23 10.21 -12.58 1.85
CA ASN A 23 11.33 -13.34 1.29
C ASN A 23 11.39 -13.21 -0.24
N ASP A 24 10.23 -13.10 -0.89
CA ASP A 24 10.11 -13.00 -2.34
C ASP A 24 10.47 -11.59 -2.88
N ILE A 25 10.63 -10.59 -2.00
CA ILE A 25 11.02 -9.23 -2.34
C ILE A 25 12.42 -8.95 -1.74
N PRO A 26 13.50 -9.40 -2.41
CA PRO A 26 14.84 -9.10 -1.93
C PRO A 26 15.06 -7.58 -1.93
N GLN A 27 15.76 -7.09 -0.90
CA GLN A 27 16.11 -5.66 -0.75
C GLN A 27 14.92 -4.72 -0.53
N LEU A 28 13.80 -5.21 0.02
CA LEU A 28 12.72 -4.33 0.48
C LEU A 28 13.26 -3.35 1.54
N ALA A 29 13.32 -2.06 1.22
CA ALA A 29 13.85 -1.04 2.12
C ALA A 29 12.80 -0.55 3.14
N TRP A 30 11.56 -0.37 2.69
CA TRP A 30 10.47 0.18 3.49
C TRP A 30 9.21 -0.69 3.43
N LEU A 31 8.58 -0.87 4.59
CA LEU A 31 7.26 -1.45 4.75
C LEU A 31 6.31 -0.37 5.29
N ILE A 32 5.31 -0.01 4.49
CA ILE A 32 4.26 0.94 4.89
C ILE A 32 3.00 0.14 5.22
N LEU A 33 2.45 0.36 6.40
CA LEU A 33 1.27 -0.34 6.90
C LEU A 33 0.15 0.65 7.20
N GLU A 34 -1.06 0.34 6.73
CA GLU A 34 -2.26 1.04 7.13
C GLU A 34 -2.90 0.35 8.34
N GLY A 35 -3.31 1.14 9.34
CA GLY A 35 -4.01 0.66 10.52
C GLY A 35 -3.09 -0.04 11.53
N GLY A 36 -3.68 -0.71 12.52
CA GLY A 36 -2.95 -1.27 13.66
C GLY A 36 -3.48 -2.62 14.14
N GLY A 37 -3.19 -2.94 15.40
CA GLY A 37 -3.67 -4.15 16.07
C GLY A 37 -2.83 -5.41 15.79
N SER A 38 -3.41 -6.56 16.15
CA SER A 38 -2.70 -7.84 16.17
C SER A 38 -2.21 -8.31 14.78
N ILE A 39 -2.92 -7.94 13.71
CA ILE A 39 -2.55 -8.22 12.33
C ILE A 39 -1.32 -7.40 11.94
N ALA A 40 -1.32 -6.09 12.18
CA ALA A 40 -0.19 -5.21 11.89
C ALA A 40 1.07 -5.63 12.67
N HIS A 41 0.92 -6.08 13.93
CA HIS A 41 2.04 -6.54 14.76
C HIS A 41 2.83 -7.70 14.14
N ILE A 42 2.17 -8.57 13.38
CA ILE A 42 2.84 -9.69 12.68
C ILE A 42 3.76 -9.16 11.58
N TRP A 43 3.31 -8.16 10.83
CA TRP A 43 4.12 -7.48 9.80
C TRP A 43 5.29 -6.73 10.41
N ILE A 44 5.05 -5.98 11.49
CA ILE A 44 6.06 -5.20 12.20
C ILE A 44 7.18 -6.11 12.69
N LYS A 45 6.85 -7.19 13.43
CA LYS A 45 7.85 -8.12 13.96
C LYS A 45 8.72 -8.75 12.87
N GLU A 46 8.12 -9.17 11.75
CA GLU A 46 8.89 -9.78 10.67
C GLU A 46 9.77 -8.76 9.94
N ALA A 47 9.32 -7.53 9.77
CA ALA A 47 10.12 -6.45 9.19
C ALA A 47 11.27 -6.03 10.11
N GLU A 48 11.03 -5.88 11.42
CA GLU A 48 12.05 -5.60 12.44
C GLU A 48 13.15 -6.67 12.45
N ARG A 49 12.76 -7.96 12.44
CA ARG A 49 13.69 -9.09 12.37
C ARG A 49 14.60 -9.01 11.14
N ARG A 50 14.10 -8.45 10.04
CA ARG A 50 14.81 -8.27 8.76
C ARG A 50 15.48 -6.91 8.63
N LYS A 51 15.40 -6.05 9.65
CA LYS A 51 15.90 -4.66 9.64
C LYS A 51 15.32 -3.82 8.49
N ILE A 52 14.08 -4.10 8.11
CA ILE A 52 13.32 -3.31 7.13
C ILE A 52 12.76 -2.11 7.87
N ALA A 53 12.86 -0.91 7.29
CA ALA A 53 12.30 0.29 7.89
C ALA A 53 10.76 0.26 7.78
N ILE A 54 10.07 0.71 8.82
CA ILE A 54 8.60 0.57 8.91
C ILE A 54 7.97 1.94 9.15
N ARG A 55 6.84 2.20 8.47
CA ARG A 55 5.91 3.28 8.83
C ARG A 55 4.51 2.73 8.95
N GLN A 56 3.84 3.07 10.04
CA GLN A 56 2.44 2.78 10.25
C GLN A 56 1.65 4.09 10.15
N ILE A 57 0.60 4.11 9.34
CA ILE A 57 -0.24 5.28 9.11
C ILE A 57 -1.72 4.90 9.21
N ASN A 58 -2.57 5.89 9.38
CA ASN A 58 -4.01 5.73 9.16
C ASN A 58 -4.36 5.98 7.69
N ALA A 59 -5.58 5.60 7.29
CA ALA A 59 -6.03 5.77 5.91
C ALA A 59 -6.15 7.26 5.55
N GLU A 60 -6.52 8.10 6.52
CA GLU A 60 -6.69 9.54 6.36
C GLU A 60 -5.40 10.22 5.91
N THR A 61 -4.24 9.78 6.42
CA THR A 61 -2.91 10.35 6.11
C THR A 61 -2.62 10.37 4.61
N TRP A 62 -2.87 9.27 3.90
CA TRP A 62 -2.62 9.23 2.46
C TRP A 62 -3.81 9.77 1.67
N ARG A 63 -5.03 9.62 2.16
CA ARG A 63 -6.24 10.13 1.48
C ARG A 63 -6.22 11.64 1.39
N GLU A 64 -5.88 12.36 2.47
CA GLU A 64 -5.78 13.83 2.46
C GLU A 64 -4.71 14.34 1.49
N ARG A 65 -3.64 13.54 1.27
CA ARG A 65 -2.57 13.90 0.34
C ARG A 65 -2.95 13.71 -1.13
N PHE A 66 -3.83 12.75 -1.43
CA PHE A 66 -4.10 12.31 -2.82
C PHE A 66 -5.54 12.51 -3.30
N LEU A 67 -6.50 12.68 -2.40
CA LEU A 67 -7.91 12.81 -2.69
C LEU A 67 -8.42 14.19 -2.26
N TYR A 68 -9.37 14.74 -3.00
CA TYR A 68 -10.07 15.95 -2.53
C TYR A 68 -10.99 15.61 -1.36
N SER A 69 -11.26 16.57 -0.48
CA SER A 69 -12.18 16.38 0.66
C SER A 69 -13.57 15.86 0.23
N ARG A 70 -14.03 16.21 -0.98
CA ARG A 70 -15.30 15.73 -1.55
C ARG A 70 -15.27 14.26 -2.00
N GLU A 71 -14.09 13.70 -2.23
CA GLU A 71 -13.86 12.33 -2.72
C GLU A 71 -13.68 11.32 -1.58
N GLN A 72 -13.56 11.81 -0.35
CA GLN A 72 -13.39 11.02 0.87
C GLN A 72 -14.55 11.20 1.86
N ARG A 73 -15.73 11.65 1.39
CA ARG A 73 -16.92 11.83 2.24
C ARG A 73 -17.49 10.51 2.76
N SER A 74 -17.18 9.40 2.09
CA SER A 74 -17.48 8.06 2.56
C SER A 74 -16.34 7.10 2.22
N GLY A 75 -16.22 6.02 3.01
CA GLY A 75 -15.21 4.99 2.75
C GLY A 75 -15.35 4.35 1.37
N GLN A 76 -16.57 4.17 0.86
CA GLN A 76 -16.80 3.61 -0.46
C GLN A 76 -16.34 4.56 -1.58
N GLN A 77 -16.61 5.87 -1.44
CA GLN A 77 -16.10 6.86 -2.41
C GLN A 77 -14.57 6.88 -2.40
N ALA A 78 -13.96 6.91 -1.22
CA ALA A 78 -12.50 6.89 -1.09
C ALA A 78 -11.89 5.66 -1.79
N LYS A 79 -12.49 4.47 -1.61
CA LYS A 79 -12.06 3.22 -2.27
C LYS A 79 -12.16 3.28 -3.79
N ASN A 80 -13.24 3.83 -4.33
CA ASN A 80 -13.40 3.99 -5.78
C ASN A 80 -12.33 4.95 -6.35
N HIS A 81 -12.07 6.05 -5.64
CA HIS A 81 -11.05 7.01 -6.04
C HIS A 81 -9.61 6.47 -5.88
N ALA A 82 -9.37 5.61 -4.89
CA ALA A 82 -8.10 4.89 -4.70
C ALA A 82 -7.81 3.96 -5.88
N GLU A 83 -8.82 3.25 -6.39
CA GLU A 83 -8.66 2.39 -7.56
C GLU A 83 -8.19 3.17 -8.80
N GLN A 84 -8.82 4.32 -9.07
CA GLN A 84 -8.42 5.17 -10.18
C GLN A 84 -6.99 5.69 -10.02
N LEU A 85 -6.61 6.10 -8.81
CA LEU A 85 -5.26 6.55 -8.49
C LEU A 85 -4.24 5.43 -8.69
N ALA A 86 -4.53 4.23 -8.19
CA ALA A 86 -3.66 3.08 -8.32
C ALA A 86 -3.42 2.71 -9.79
N ARG A 87 -4.46 2.76 -10.64
CA ARG A 87 -4.29 2.53 -12.09
C ARG A 87 -3.36 3.54 -12.75
N ARG A 88 -3.45 4.82 -12.38
CA ARG A 88 -2.52 5.86 -12.85
C ARG A 88 -1.09 5.58 -12.38
N ILE A 89 -0.90 5.18 -11.13
CA ILE A 89 0.42 4.81 -10.58
C ILE A 89 1.02 3.61 -11.33
N ILE A 90 0.24 2.56 -11.58
CA ILE A 90 0.70 1.37 -12.33
C ILE A 90 1.14 1.76 -13.73
N THR A 91 0.31 2.55 -14.43
CA THR A 91 0.62 3.01 -15.79
C THR A 91 1.87 3.88 -15.80
N TRP A 92 1.97 4.85 -14.90
CA TRP A 92 3.13 5.75 -14.79
C TRP A 92 4.43 4.99 -14.47
N SER A 93 4.38 4.01 -13.58
CA SER A 93 5.54 3.18 -13.21
C SER A 93 5.92 2.14 -14.26
N SER A 94 5.22 2.10 -15.40
CA SER A 94 5.39 1.08 -16.45
C SER A 94 5.26 -0.36 -15.94
N ALA A 95 4.54 -0.54 -14.83
CA ALA A 95 4.31 -1.84 -14.25
C ALA A 95 3.17 -2.56 -14.99
N THR A 96 3.19 -3.90 -14.96
CA THR A 96 2.22 -4.71 -15.70
C THR A 96 0.79 -4.41 -15.24
N ASN A 97 -0.11 -4.05 -16.15
CA ASN A 97 -1.50 -3.78 -15.76
C ASN A 97 -2.20 -5.05 -15.24
N PRO A 98 -2.87 -5.00 -14.07
CA PRO A 98 -3.63 -6.13 -13.57
C PRO A 98 -4.95 -6.27 -14.34
N THR A 99 -5.39 -7.51 -14.56
CA THR A 99 -6.71 -7.80 -15.16
C THR A 99 -7.86 -7.36 -14.26
N SER A 100 -7.68 -7.42 -12.94
CA SER A 100 -8.60 -6.86 -11.95
C SER A 100 -7.81 -6.25 -10.79
N LEU A 101 -8.29 -5.13 -10.25
CA LEU A 101 -7.68 -4.45 -9.13
C LEU A 101 -8.72 -4.32 -8.00
N ARG A 102 -8.58 -5.13 -6.96
CA ARG A 102 -9.45 -5.06 -5.78
C ARG A 102 -9.13 -3.83 -4.95
N HIS A 103 -10.11 -3.33 -4.19
CA HIS A 103 -9.94 -2.14 -3.35
C HIS A 103 -8.73 -2.24 -2.40
N ASP A 104 -8.57 -3.35 -1.68
CA ASP A 104 -7.43 -3.51 -0.75
C ASP A 104 -6.06 -3.42 -1.45
N ALA A 105 -5.96 -3.93 -2.69
CA ALA A 105 -4.74 -3.82 -3.49
C ALA A 105 -4.54 -2.39 -4.02
N ALA A 106 -5.62 -1.69 -4.38
CA ALA A 106 -5.55 -0.29 -4.77
C ALA A 106 -5.13 0.61 -3.60
N GLU A 107 -5.67 0.40 -2.41
CA GLU A 107 -5.27 1.09 -1.19
C GLU A 107 -3.79 0.80 -0.87
N ALA A 108 -3.34 -0.46 -0.99
CA ALA A 108 -1.94 -0.83 -0.83
C ALA A 108 -0.98 -0.11 -1.82
N ILE A 109 -1.40 0.10 -3.07
CA ILE A 109 -0.62 0.88 -4.04
C ILE A 109 -0.59 2.35 -3.66
N ALA A 110 -1.72 2.91 -3.20
CA ALA A 110 -1.79 4.30 -2.76
C ALA A 110 -0.88 4.56 -1.55
N ILE A 111 -0.91 3.72 -0.52
CA ILE A 111 0.00 3.87 0.65
C ILE A 111 1.47 3.70 0.26
N GLY A 112 1.77 2.82 -0.70
CA GLY A 112 3.12 2.65 -1.23
C GLY A 112 3.61 3.93 -1.89
N MET A 113 2.79 4.56 -2.73
CA MET A 113 3.11 5.84 -3.36
C MET A 113 3.27 6.97 -2.34
N TRP A 114 2.42 7.00 -1.30
CA TRP A 114 2.60 7.92 -0.19
C TRP A 114 3.96 7.71 0.49
N GLY A 115 4.33 6.45 0.76
CA GLY A 115 5.60 6.10 1.38
C GLY A 115 6.80 6.56 0.57
N VAL A 116 6.77 6.37 -0.76
CA VAL A 116 7.85 6.83 -1.66
C VAL A 116 8.05 8.35 -1.58
N LEU A 117 6.96 9.12 -1.46
CA LEU A 117 7.06 10.57 -1.25
C LEU A 117 7.57 10.91 0.15
N GLU A 118 7.09 10.19 1.17
CA GLU A 118 7.43 10.45 2.56
C GLU A 118 8.90 10.19 2.87
N VAL A 119 9.48 9.15 2.29
CA VAL A 119 10.89 8.80 2.48
C VAL A 119 11.83 9.61 1.58
N GLY A 120 11.29 10.53 0.77
CA GLY A 120 12.06 11.43 -0.10
C GLY A 120 12.60 10.77 -1.37
N TRP A 121 12.11 9.60 -1.76
CA TRP A 121 12.48 8.97 -3.04
C TRP A 121 11.86 9.70 -4.24
N LEU A 122 10.72 10.35 -4.02
CA LEU A 122 10.14 11.30 -4.95
C LEU A 122 9.86 12.60 -4.21
N GLU A 123 10.25 13.72 -4.80
CA GLU A 123 9.98 15.05 -4.21
C GLU A 123 8.48 15.40 -4.24
N ARG A 124 7.78 14.94 -5.28
CA ARG A 124 6.38 15.29 -5.52
C ARG A 124 5.68 14.22 -6.35
N LEU A 125 4.35 14.17 -6.23
CA LEU A 125 3.53 13.28 -7.05
C LEU A 125 3.76 13.59 -8.54
N PRO A 126 4.11 12.62 -9.40
CA PRO A 126 4.31 12.84 -10.83
C PRO A 126 3.06 13.39 -11.50
N SER A 127 3.22 14.30 -12.48
CA SER A 127 2.09 14.93 -13.18
C SER A 127 1.15 13.91 -13.83
N ALA A 128 1.69 12.83 -14.40
CA ALA A 128 0.90 11.74 -14.98
C ALA A 128 0.03 10.96 -13.96
N VAL A 129 0.37 11.04 -12.67
CA VAL A 129 -0.39 10.42 -11.57
C VAL A 129 -1.39 11.39 -10.95
N ARG A 130 -1.11 12.70 -11.06
CA ARG A 130 -2.02 13.76 -10.61
C ARG A 130 -3.34 13.69 -11.38
N ARG A 131 -4.40 14.13 -10.71
CA ARG A 131 -5.70 14.39 -11.33
C ARG A 131 -5.69 15.75 -12.01
#